data_AF-A0AA96KEP0-F1
#
_entry.id   AF-A0AA96KEP0-F1
#
_cell.length_a   1.000
_cell.length_b   1.000
_cell.length_c   1.000
_cell.angle_alpha   90.00
_cell.angle_beta   90.00
_cell.angle_gamma   90.00
#
_symmetry.space_group_name_H-M   'P 1'
#
loop_
_entity.id
_entity.type
_entity.pdbx_description
1 polymer ?
#
loop_
_entity_poly.entity_id
_entity_poly.type
_entity_poly.pdbx_seq_one_letter_code
_entity_poly.pdbx_strand_id
1 'polypeptide(L)'
;MYQITKLVWIFLCFALISCSSNDDKEQIDSEQVLYEKAQKRLNSGQWDSAIETLQLLEEYFPFGYFAEQAQLELIYAQYKADEQDLAIAAADRFIRLHPQSRNVDYAYYMRGVAAFHNDSAFVSMLPTDTTSRDPGTASDAFNYFAQLINRFPESKYALDAQKRMTFIRNAEARYEIHVANYYFKRGAYLAAANRGKYVVENLQRSPAVPDALAVMAQAYHLLGMDELSNNAVKVLQHNYPKHPTLGKDGDFNFQFGRDQKRSWINYLTLGLFEKRKYPSFDSRKQYNPFYSDKGLEPPQRG
;
A
#
# COMPACT_ATOMS: atom_id res chain seq x y z
N MET A 1 32.04 -23.99 -63.85
CA MET A 1 31.99 -24.80 -62.61
C MET A 1 33.13 -24.46 -61.63
N TYR A 2 34.37 -24.25 -62.09
CA TYR A 2 35.55 -23.95 -61.25
C TYR A 2 35.55 -22.57 -60.53
N GLN A 3 34.84 -21.57 -61.06
CA GLN A 3 34.73 -20.23 -60.44
C GLN A 3 33.77 -20.22 -59.23
N ILE A 4 32.70 -21.03 -59.29
CA ILE A 4 31.69 -21.12 -58.23
C ILE A 4 32.27 -21.89 -57.03
N THR A 5 33.06 -22.93 -57.28
CA THR A 5 33.76 -23.68 -56.22
C THR A 5 34.77 -22.80 -55.48
N LYS A 6 35.48 -21.89 -56.15
CA LYS A 6 36.40 -20.94 -55.48
C LYS A 6 35.68 -19.93 -54.58
N LEU A 7 34.53 -19.42 -55.01
CA LEU A 7 33.70 -18.50 -54.21
C LEU A 7 33.14 -19.19 -52.96
N VAL A 8 32.74 -20.46 -53.06
CA VAL A 8 32.27 -21.25 -51.92
C VAL A 8 33.39 -21.49 -50.90
N TRP A 9 34.61 -21.76 -51.34
CA TRP A 9 35.76 -21.91 -50.43
C TRP A 9 36.17 -20.59 -49.74
N ILE A 10 36.07 -19.46 -50.44
CA ILE A 10 36.36 -18.13 -49.84
C ILE A 10 35.31 -17.76 -48.79
N PHE A 11 34.03 -18.06 -49.05
CA PHE A 11 32.95 -17.82 -48.09
C PHE A 11 33.05 -18.73 -46.86
N LEU A 12 33.47 -20.00 -47.05
CA LEU A 12 33.70 -20.94 -45.96
C LEU A 12 34.86 -20.52 -45.06
N CYS A 13 35.93 -19.93 -45.62
CA CYS A 13 37.04 -19.39 -44.83
C CYS A 13 36.66 -18.14 -44.03
N PHE A 14 35.76 -17.29 -44.55
CA PHE A 14 35.25 -16.13 -43.81
C PHE A 14 34.33 -16.54 -42.65
N ALA A 15 33.60 -17.64 -42.77
CA ALA A 15 32.74 -18.15 -41.70
C ALA A 15 33.53 -18.69 -40.49
N LEU A 16 34.80 -19.06 -40.67
CA LEU A 16 35.66 -19.60 -39.60
C LEU A 16 36.42 -18.53 -38.80
N ILE A 17 36.39 -17.26 -39.22
CA ILE A 17 37.07 -16.16 -38.51
C ILE A 17 36.15 -15.54 -37.42
N SER A 18 34.87 -15.92 -37.37
CA SER A 18 33.89 -15.34 -36.43
C SER A 18 33.89 -15.99 -35.03
N CYS A 19 34.77 -16.95 -34.75
CA CYS A 19 34.93 -17.53 -33.41
C CYS A 19 36.38 -17.42 -32.93
N SER A 20 36.83 -16.19 -32.70
CA SER A 20 37.83 -15.92 -31.66
C SER A 20 37.06 -15.33 -30.48
N SER A 21 36.47 -16.18 -29.64
CA SER A 21 35.97 -15.73 -28.35
C SER A 21 37.20 -15.40 -27.51
N ASN A 22 37.50 -14.12 -27.36
CA ASN A 22 38.29 -13.69 -26.23
C ASN A 22 37.50 -14.12 -24.98
N ASP A 23 38.03 -15.10 -24.24
CA ASP A 23 37.77 -15.20 -22.81
C ASP A 23 38.41 -13.95 -22.19
N ASP A 24 37.73 -12.81 -22.30
CA ASP A 24 38.00 -11.67 -21.46
C ASP A 24 37.69 -12.15 -20.05
N LYS A 25 38.74 -12.60 -19.35
CA LYS A 25 38.68 -12.82 -17.91
C LYS A 25 38.13 -11.52 -17.34
N GLU A 26 36.88 -11.54 -16.90
CA GLU A 26 36.19 -10.40 -16.36
C GLU A 26 37.09 -9.83 -15.26
N GLN A 27 37.74 -8.71 -15.54
CA GLN A 27 38.70 -8.11 -14.62
C GLN A 27 37.87 -7.54 -13.47
N ILE A 28 37.75 -8.31 -12.40
CA ILE A 28 37.04 -7.90 -11.19
C ILE A 28 37.75 -6.65 -10.66
N ASP A 29 37.04 -5.54 -10.66
CA ASP A 29 37.52 -4.28 -10.10
C ASP A 29 37.77 -4.42 -8.59
N SER A 30 38.57 -3.52 -8.02
CA SER A 30 38.72 -3.46 -6.57
C SER A 30 37.39 -3.10 -5.89
N GLU A 31 37.24 -3.52 -4.64
CA GLU A 31 36.04 -3.24 -3.83
C GLU A 31 35.66 -1.75 -3.85
N GLN A 32 36.64 -0.86 -3.65
CA GLN A 32 36.42 0.59 -3.66
C GLN A 32 35.90 1.07 -5.02
N VAL A 33 36.45 0.57 -6.13
CA VAL A 33 36.03 0.96 -7.48
C VAL A 33 34.62 0.48 -7.76
N LEU A 34 34.25 -0.74 -7.35
CA LEU A 34 32.88 -1.23 -7.45
C LEU A 34 31.91 -0.37 -6.63
N TYR A 35 32.27 -0.05 -5.39
CA TYR A 35 31.45 0.78 -4.53
C TYR A 35 31.24 2.18 -5.11
N GLU A 36 32.30 2.84 -5.59
CA GLU A 36 32.20 4.15 -6.25
C GLU A 36 31.34 4.10 -7.52
N LYS A 37 31.41 3.01 -8.29
CA LYS A 37 30.54 2.79 -9.46
C LYS A 37 29.08 2.64 -9.03
N ALA A 38 28.80 1.83 -8.01
CA ALA A 38 27.45 1.67 -7.46
C ALA A 38 26.88 3.02 -7.00
N GLN A 39 27.65 3.79 -6.23
CA GLN A 39 27.25 5.13 -5.76
C GLN A 39 26.91 6.08 -6.91
N LYS A 40 27.72 6.11 -7.98
CA LYS A 40 27.41 6.93 -9.17
C LYS A 40 26.09 6.49 -9.82
N ARG A 41 25.83 5.20 -9.92
CA ARG A 41 24.60 4.65 -10.51
C ARG A 41 23.37 4.98 -9.64
N LEU A 42 23.46 4.80 -8.32
CA LEU A 42 22.43 5.21 -7.35
C LEU A 42 22.10 6.69 -7.46
N ASN A 43 23.12 7.56 -7.43
CA ASN A 43 22.95 9.00 -7.52
C ASN A 43 22.38 9.46 -8.88
N SER A 44 22.59 8.67 -9.94
CA SER A 44 22.03 8.95 -11.27
C SER A 44 20.63 8.37 -11.47
N GLY A 45 20.07 7.67 -10.47
CA GLY A 45 18.78 6.98 -10.59
C GLY A 45 18.80 5.76 -11.51
N GLN A 46 19.97 5.20 -11.81
CA GLN A 46 20.13 3.99 -12.63
C GLN A 46 20.01 2.76 -11.73
N TRP A 47 18.79 2.47 -11.28
CA TRP A 47 18.54 1.47 -10.24
C TRP A 47 18.98 0.07 -10.64
N ASP A 48 18.61 -0.42 -11.82
CA ASP A 48 18.97 -1.77 -12.30
C ASP A 48 20.50 -1.95 -12.35
N SER A 49 21.19 -1.00 -12.99
CA SER A 49 22.65 -1.01 -13.05
C SER A 49 23.28 -0.91 -11.66
N ALA A 50 22.69 -0.16 -10.73
CA ALA A 50 23.20 -0.07 -9.36
C ALA A 50 23.03 -1.41 -8.62
N ILE A 51 21.88 -2.06 -8.77
CA ILE A 51 21.58 -3.39 -8.22
C ILE A 51 22.63 -4.40 -8.70
N GLU A 52 22.90 -4.46 -10.00
CA GLU A 52 23.93 -5.36 -10.56
C GLU A 52 25.30 -5.13 -9.93
N THR A 53 25.74 -3.87 -9.79
CA THR A 53 27.05 -3.56 -9.20
C THR A 53 27.11 -3.87 -7.71
N LEU A 54 26.03 -3.63 -6.97
CA LEU A 54 25.93 -3.91 -5.55
C LEU A 54 25.93 -5.44 -5.28
N GLN A 55 25.23 -6.21 -6.11
CA GLN A 55 25.26 -7.68 -6.07
C GLN A 55 26.65 -8.22 -6.37
N LEU A 56 27.34 -7.66 -7.38
CA LEU A 56 28.72 -8.02 -7.71
C LEU A 56 29.67 -7.75 -6.53
N LEU A 57 29.47 -6.62 -5.83
CA LEU A 57 30.24 -6.29 -4.63
C LEU A 57 29.97 -7.28 -3.49
N GLU A 58 28.70 -7.64 -3.24
CA GLU A 58 28.34 -8.67 -2.25
C GLU A 58 28.95 -10.05 -2.58
N GLU A 59 29.01 -10.42 -3.86
CA GLU A 59 29.52 -11.71 -4.31
C GLU A 59 31.04 -11.82 -4.10
N TYR A 60 31.80 -10.82 -4.56
CA TYR A 60 33.26 -10.87 -4.51
C TYR A 60 33.85 -10.36 -3.19
N PHE A 61 33.15 -9.47 -2.48
CA PHE A 61 33.63 -8.82 -1.27
C PHE A 61 32.62 -8.91 -0.11
N PRO A 62 32.14 -10.12 0.29
CA PRO A 62 31.08 -10.28 1.30
C PRO A 62 31.45 -9.82 2.71
N PHE A 63 32.75 -9.68 2.99
CA PHE A 63 33.28 -9.18 4.27
C PHE A 63 34.13 -7.92 4.09
N GLY A 64 33.97 -7.24 2.94
CA GLY A 64 34.68 -6.03 2.60
C GLY A 64 34.30 -4.85 3.51
N TYR A 65 35.08 -3.78 3.44
CA TYR A 65 34.84 -2.57 4.22
C TYR A 65 33.47 -1.93 3.90
N PHE A 66 33.01 -2.04 2.66
CA PHE A 66 31.74 -1.48 2.18
C PHE A 66 30.60 -2.51 2.15
N ALA A 67 30.84 -3.77 2.52
CA ALA A 67 29.88 -4.86 2.34
C ALA A 67 28.53 -4.60 3.04
N GLU A 68 28.56 -4.20 4.31
CA GLU A 68 27.34 -3.91 5.08
C GLU A 68 26.56 -2.72 4.48
N GLN A 69 27.28 -1.67 4.09
CA GLN A 69 26.67 -0.49 3.49
C GLN A 69 26.07 -0.80 2.10
N ALA A 70 26.77 -1.60 1.29
CA ALA A 70 26.29 -2.05 -0.02
C ALA A 70 25.00 -2.89 0.10
N GLN A 71 24.89 -3.75 1.11
CA GLN A 71 23.65 -4.50 1.37
C GLN A 71 22.47 -3.57 1.69
N LEU A 72 22.69 -2.52 2.50
CA LEU A 72 21.65 -1.53 2.80
C LEU A 72 21.23 -0.74 1.56
N GLU A 73 22.20 -0.40 0.71
CA GLU A 73 21.96 0.32 -0.54
C GLU A 73 21.28 -0.56 -1.59
N LEU A 74 21.53 -1.86 -1.58
CA LEU A 74 20.85 -2.82 -2.43
C LEU A 74 19.35 -2.87 -2.10
N ILE A 75 18.99 -2.91 -0.81
CA ILE A 75 17.59 -2.83 -0.37
C ILE A 75 16.93 -1.56 -0.91
N TYR A 76 17.61 -0.43 -0.80
CA TYR A 76 17.10 0.84 -1.31
C TYR A 76 16.93 0.83 -2.83
N ALA A 77 17.94 0.38 -3.56
CA ALA A 77 17.92 0.32 -5.02
C ALA A 77 16.78 -0.56 -5.54
N GLN A 78 16.61 -1.76 -4.96
CA GLN A 78 15.51 -2.67 -5.30
C GLN A 78 14.13 -2.03 -5.04
N TYR A 79 13.97 -1.35 -3.90
CA TYR A 79 12.74 -0.61 -3.63
C TYR A 79 12.50 0.51 -4.67
N LYS A 80 13.52 1.26 -5.07
CA LYS A 80 13.39 2.32 -6.09
C LYS A 80 13.19 1.77 -7.50
N ALA A 81 13.62 0.55 -7.78
CA ALA A 81 13.33 -0.20 -9.00
C ALA A 81 11.91 -0.82 -9.02
N ASP A 82 11.09 -0.59 -7.99
CA ASP A 82 9.76 -1.20 -7.83
C ASP A 82 9.82 -2.73 -7.66
N GLU A 83 10.96 -3.27 -7.19
CA GLU A 83 11.18 -4.68 -6.88
C GLU A 83 10.96 -4.96 -5.37
N GLN A 84 9.73 -4.81 -4.89
CA GLN A 84 9.47 -4.80 -3.45
C GLN A 84 9.78 -6.14 -2.77
N ASP A 85 9.43 -7.26 -3.41
CA ASP A 85 9.69 -8.60 -2.85
C ASP A 85 11.19 -8.85 -2.68
N LEU A 86 12.00 -8.38 -3.63
CA LEU A 86 13.46 -8.48 -3.54
C LEU A 86 14.01 -7.56 -2.44
N ALA A 87 13.50 -6.33 -2.32
CA ALA A 87 13.88 -5.43 -1.24
C ALA A 87 13.53 -5.99 0.15
N ILE A 88 12.35 -6.62 0.31
CA ILE A 88 11.94 -7.30 1.55
C ILE A 88 12.91 -8.45 1.86
N ALA A 89 13.21 -9.30 0.88
CA ALA A 89 14.12 -10.43 1.06
C ALA A 89 15.54 -9.99 1.41
N ALA A 90 16.05 -8.93 0.77
CA ALA A 90 17.35 -8.34 1.08
C ALA A 90 17.37 -7.73 2.49
N ALA A 91 16.29 -7.07 2.91
CA ALA A 91 16.16 -6.53 4.26
C ALA A 91 16.13 -7.64 5.34
N ASP A 92 15.37 -8.71 5.11
CA ASP A 92 15.35 -9.87 6.01
C ASP A 92 16.72 -10.55 6.12
N ARG A 93 17.44 -10.66 5.00
CA ARG A 93 18.82 -11.15 4.98
C ARG A 93 19.73 -10.25 5.81
N PHE A 94 19.68 -8.93 5.62
CA PHE A 94 20.48 -7.98 6.39
C PHE A 94 20.21 -8.08 7.89
N ILE A 95 18.93 -8.08 8.29
CA ILE A 95 18.51 -8.18 9.70
C ILE A 95 19.05 -9.46 10.36
N ARG A 96 19.04 -10.58 9.61
CA ARG A 96 19.52 -11.87 10.09
C ARG A 96 21.04 -11.94 10.20
N LEU A 97 21.76 -11.39 9.22
CA LEU A 97 23.23 -11.45 9.16
C LEU A 97 23.89 -10.38 10.05
N HIS A 98 23.27 -9.21 10.20
CA HIS A 98 23.82 -8.05 10.90
C HIS A 98 22.90 -7.53 12.02
N PRO A 99 22.45 -8.37 12.98
CA PRO A 99 21.48 -7.98 13.99
C PRO A 99 21.99 -6.92 14.99
N GLN A 100 23.31 -6.72 15.06
CA GLN A 100 23.99 -5.72 15.91
C GLN A 100 24.48 -4.50 15.13
N SER A 101 24.19 -4.42 13.82
CA SER A 101 24.53 -3.24 13.01
C SER A 101 23.91 -1.98 13.60
N ARG A 102 24.65 -0.88 13.55
CA ARG A 102 24.14 0.45 13.94
C ARG A 102 22.95 0.89 13.08
N ASN A 103 22.84 0.38 11.85
CA ASN A 103 21.83 0.75 10.88
C ASN A 103 20.78 -0.36 10.66
N VAL A 104 20.72 -1.36 11.55
CA VAL A 104 19.73 -2.44 11.43
C VAL A 104 18.29 -1.91 11.47
N ASP A 105 18.05 -0.82 12.20
CA ASP A 105 16.76 -0.12 12.25
C ASP A 105 16.32 0.39 10.87
N TYR A 106 17.26 0.82 10.02
CA TYR A 106 16.99 1.18 8.63
C TYR A 106 16.51 -0.03 7.81
N ALA A 107 17.11 -1.21 7.98
CA ALA A 107 16.64 -2.42 7.29
C ALA A 107 15.22 -2.82 7.73
N TYR A 108 14.92 -2.75 9.04
CA TYR A 108 13.55 -2.97 9.54
C TYR A 108 12.56 -1.96 8.95
N TYR A 109 12.95 -0.69 8.85
CA TYR A 109 12.14 0.35 8.23
C TYR A 109 11.91 0.09 6.74
N MET A 110 12.97 -0.16 5.96
CA MET A 110 12.85 -0.41 4.53
C MET A 110 12.04 -1.65 4.20
N ARG A 111 12.11 -2.70 5.03
CA ARG A 111 11.22 -3.87 4.90
C ARG A 111 9.75 -3.47 5.00
N GLY A 112 9.39 -2.62 5.95
CA GLY A 112 8.03 -2.07 6.08
C GLY A 112 7.65 -1.15 4.92
N VAL A 113 8.57 -0.30 4.45
CA VAL A 113 8.35 0.61 3.32
C VAL A 113 8.12 -0.16 2.02
N ALA A 114 8.92 -1.20 1.75
CA ALA A 114 8.76 -2.03 0.58
C ALA A 114 7.42 -2.79 0.59
N ALA A 115 7.02 -3.34 1.76
CA ALA A 115 5.72 -3.99 1.92
C ALA A 115 4.54 -3.00 1.87
N PHE A 116 4.76 -1.73 2.20
CA PHE A 116 3.77 -0.67 2.10
C PHE A 116 3.53 -0.28 0.64
N HIS A 117 2.90 -1.18 -0.11
CA HIS A 117 2.50 -0.90 -1.47
C HIS A 117 1.20 -0.08 -1.46
N ASN A 118 1.31 1.19 -1.83
CA ASN A 118 0.15 1.99 -2.18
C ASN A 118 0.03 1.91 -3.72
N ASP A 119 -1.00 1.21 -4.22
CA ASP A 119 -1.38 1.01 -5.63
C ASP A 119 -1.72 2.35 -6.35
N SER A 120 -0.88 3.38 -6.21
CA SER A 120 -1.24 4.77 -6.56
C SER A 120 -0.69 5.21 -7.92
N ALA A 121 0.30 4.52 -8.51
CA ALA A 121 0.95 5.00 -9.72
C ALA A 121 0.05 4.88 -10.97
N PHE A 122 -0.70 3.78 -11.12
CA PHE A 122 -1.59 3.58 -12.28
C PHE A 122 -3.06 3.90 -11.97
N VAL A 123 -3.46 3.89 -10.69
CA VAL A 123 -4.88 3.97 -10.28
C VAL A 123 -5.29 5.39 -9.87
N SER A 124 -4.35 6.29 -9.54
CA SER A 124 -4.69 7.69 -9.25
C SER A 124 -5.27 8.46 -10.45
N MET A 125 -5.08 7.95 -11.68
CA MET A 125 -5.74 8.46 -12.90
C MET A 125 -7.20 8.02 -13.05
N LEU A 126 -7.67 7.03 -12.27
CA LEU A 126 -9.06 6.60 -12.25
C LEU A 126 -9.73 7.12 -10.97
N PRO A 127 -10.97 7.64 -11.02
CA PRO A 127 -11.74 8.03 -9.84
C PRO A 127 -12.27 6.79 -9.10
N THR A 128 -11.40 5.81 -8.84
CA THR A 128 -11.69 4.58 -8.13
C THR A 128 -11.09 4.65 -6.74
N ASP A 129 -11.94 4.44 -5.74
CA ASP A 129 -11.57 4.43 -4.33
C ASP A 129 -10.62 3.26 -4.03
N THR A 130 -9.33 3.55 -3.85
CA THR A 130 -8.29 2.54 -3.59
C THR A 130 -8.54 1.76 -2.29
N THR A 131 -9.34 2.33 -1.38
CA THR A 131 -9.72 1.70 -0.11
C THR A 131 -10.64 0.49 -0.26
N SER A 132 -11.09 0.13 -1.47
CA SER A 132 -11.92 -1.04 -1.74
C SER A 132 -11.14 -2.32 -2.13
N ARG A 133 -9.80 -2.26 -2.24
CA ARG A 133 -8.95 -3.39 -2.64
C ARG A 133 -8.46 -4.23 -1.46
N ASP A 134 -8.06 -5.48 -1.75
CA ASP A 134 -7.64 -6.49 -0.78
C ASP A 134 -6.45 -6.01 0.08
N PRO A 135 -6.59 -5.94 1.42
CA PRO A 135 -5.59 -5.38 2.33
C PRO A 135 -4.39 -6.31 2.65
N GLY A 136 -4.23 -7.46 1.96
CA GLY A 136 -3.19 -8.45 2.29
C GLY A 136 -1.79 -7.86 2.53
N THR A 137 -1.28 -7.04 1.62
CA THR A 137 0.05 -6.39 1.73
C THR A 137 0.11 -5.30 2.82
N ALA A 138 -1.03 -4.67 3.13
CA ALA A 138 -1.12 -3.64 4.15
C ALA A 138 -0.97 -4.22 5.58
N SER A 139 -1.44 -5.45 5.80
CA SER A 139 -1.26 -6.14 7.09
C SER A 139 0.21 -6.44 7.37
N ASP A 140 0.94 -6.94 6.36
CA ASP A 140 2.38 -7.23 6.47
C ASP A 140 3.19 -5.96 6.74
N ALA A 141 2.91 -4.88 5.99
CA ALA A 141 3.53 -3.58 6.21
C ALA A 141 3.32 -3.08 7.65
N PHE A 142 2.08 -3.18 8.17
CA PHE A 142 1.77 -2.80 9.54
C PHE A 142 2.60 -3.62 10.55
N ASN A 143 2.68 -4.93 10.36
CA ASN A 143 3.44 -5.82 11.23
C ASN A 143 4.94 -5.52 11.18
N TYR A 144 5.50 -5.21 10.01
CA TYR A 144 6.91 -4.82 9.88
C TYR A 144 7.22 -3.49 10.55
N PHE A 145 6.36 -2.48 10.39
CA PHE A 145 6.51 -1.21 11.12
C PHE A 145 6.34 -1.38 12.64
N ALA A 146 5.41 -2.24 13.08
CA ALA A 146 5.24 -2.56 14.49
C ALA A 146 6.51 -3.20 15.08
N GLN A 147 7.17 -4.10 14.32
CA GLN A 147 8.45 -4.69 14.74
C GLN A 147 9.54 -3.62 14.87
N LEU A 148 9.64 -2.68 13.93
CA LEU A 148 10.58 -1.55 14.02
C LEU A 148 10.34 -0.74 15.30
N ILE A 149 9.10 -0.31 15.56
CA ILE A 149 8.78 0.54 16.72
C ILE A 149 9.01 -0.20 18.04
N ASN A 150 8.64 -1.47 18.11
CA ASN A 150 8.81 -2.27 19.33
C ASN A 150 10.28 -2.52 19.64
N ARG A 151 11.13 -2.70 18.62
CA ARG A 151 12.55 -3.01 18.79
C ARG A 151 13.44 -1.77 18.85
N PHE A 152 13.09 -0.71 18.13
CA PHE A 152 13.86 0.53 17.98
C PHE A 152 12.95 1.76 18.11
N PRO A 153 12.35 2.01 19.29
CA PRO A 153 11.42 3.12 19.49
C PRO A 153 12.06 4.50 19.26
N GLU A 154 13.37 4.63 19.53
CA GLU A 154 14.16 5.85 19.36
C GLU A 154 14.79 5.98 17.96
N SER A 155 14.47 5.07 17.03
CA SER A 155 14.97 5.17 15.65
C SER A 155 14.49 6.46 15.00
N LYS A 156 15.36 7.09 14.19
CA LYS A 156 14.98 8.26 13.38
C LYS A 156 13.83 7.96 12.39
N TYR A 157 13.56 6.69 12.10
CA TYR A 157 12.49 6.25 11.21
C TYR A 157 11.17 5.94 11.94
N ALA A 158 11.17 5.87 13.28
CA ALA A 158 10.02 5.44 14.06
C ALA A 158 8.78 6.33 13.86
N LEU A 159 8.97 7.66 13.78
CA LEU A 159 7.87 8.61 13.58
C LEU A 159 7.19 8.43 12.21
N ASP A 160 7.96 8.15 11.16
CA ASP A 160 7.39 7.90 9.83
C ASP A 160 6.63 6.57 9.79
N ALA A 161 7.22 5.52 10.38
CA ALA A 161 6.57 4.23 10.53
C ALA A 161 5.23 4.33 11.28
N GLN A 162 5.16 5.09 12.38
CA GLN A 162 3.92 5.36 13.12
C GLN A 162 2.86 6.05 12.25
N LYS A 163 3.25 7.02 11.42
CA LYS A 163 2.34 7.70 10.49
C LYS A 163 1.80 6.72 9.45
N ARG A 164 2.65 5.86 8.88
CA ARG A 164 2.23 4.82 7.92
C ARG A 164 1.31 3.79 8.56
N MET A 165 1.60 3.33 9.77
CA MET A 165 0.70 2.44 10.52
C MET A 165 -0.67 3.08 10.79
N THR A 166 -0.68 4.37 11.15
CA THR A 166 -1.93 5.12 11.32
C THR A 166 -2.71 5.22 10.01
N PHE A 167 -2.02 5.45 8.89
CA PHE A 167 -2.63 5.45 7.57
C PHE A 167 -3.25 4.09 7.22
N ILE A 168 -2.51 2.99 7.40
CA ILE A 168 -3.00 1.62 7.15
C ILE A 168 -4.25 1.34 7.97
N ARG A 169 -4.21 1.61 9.28
CA ARG A 169 -5.34 1.42 10.20
C ARG A 169 -6.57 2.23 9.80
N ASN A 170 -6.36 3.46 9.32
CA ASN A 170 -7.45 4.32 8.83
C ASN A 170 -8.03 3.83 7.49
N ALA A 171 -7.20 3.28 6.62
CA ALA A 171 -7.62 2.68 5.35
C ALA A 171 -8.44 1.41 5.60
N GLU A 172 -8.00 0.53 6.51
CA GLU A 172 -8.75 -0.65 6.94
C GLU A 172 -10.11 -0.27 7.51
N ALA A 173 -10.16 0.73 8.40
CA ALA A 173 -11.41 1.20 8.98
C ALA A 173 -12.38 1.72 7.90
N ARG A 174 -11.84 2.36 6.86
CA ARG A 174 -12.62 2.85 5.72
C ARG A 174 -13.14 1.72 4.86
N TYR A 175 -12.32 0.71 4.58
CA TYR A 175 -12.72 -0.50 3.85
C TYR A 175 -13.94 -1.16 4.50
N GLU A 176 -13.94 -1.31 5.82
CA GLU A 176 -15.06 -1.89 6.57
C GLU A 176 -16.38 -1.10 6.37
N ILE A 177 -16.32 0.22 6.27
CA ILE A 177 -17.49 1.06 5.93
C ILE A 177 -17.94 0.82 4.49
N HIS A 178 -17.03 0.67 3.54
CA HIS A 178 -17.38 0.32 2.16
C HIS A 178 -18.09 -1.04 2.08
N VAL A 179 -17.61 -2.03 2.82
CA VAL A 179 -18.24 -3.35 2.92
C VAL A 179 -19.61 -3.25 3.60
N ALA A 180 -19.76 -2.45 4.65
CA ALA A 180 -21.04 -2.20 5.30
C ALA A 180 -22.07 -1.57 4.34
N ASN A 181 -21.66 -0.56 3.57
CA ASN A 181 -22.49 0.07 2.53
C ASN A 181 -22.92 -0.94 1.46
N TYR A 182 -22.02 -1.84 1.06
CA TYR A 182 -22.37 -2.94 0.16
C TYR A 182 -23.40 -3.91 0.77
N TYR A 183 -23.30 -4.23 2.06
CA TYR A 183 -24.29 -5.06 2.73
C TYR A 183 -25.65 -4.38 2.87
N PHE A 184 -25.72 -3.06 3.09
CA PHE A 184 -26.98 -2.31 3.04
C PHE A 184 -27.66 -2.41 1.67
N LYS A 185 -26.89 -2.30 0.59
CA LYS A 185 -27.39 -2.50 -0.78
C LYS A 185 -28.02 -3.88 -0.98
N ARG A 186 -27.49 -4.91 -0.31
CA ARG A 186 -27.98 -6.30 -0.38
C ARG A 186 -29.08 -6.63 0.63
N GLY A 187 -29.42 -5.71 1.55
CA GLY A 187 -30.37 -5.98 2.64
C GLY A 187 -29.79 -6.85 3.78
N ALA A 188 -28.47 -7.03 3.83
CA ALA A 188 -27.80 -7.87 4.84
C ALA A 188 -27.44 -7.04 6.08
N TYR A 189 -28.45 -6.58 6.84
CA TYR A 189 -28.25 -5.60 7.91
C TYR A 189 -27.42 -6.11 9.09
N LEU A 190 -27.55 -7.39 9.46
CA LEU A 190 -26.70 -7.98 10.50
C LEU A 190 -25.21 -7.95 10.11
N ALA A 191 -24.91 -8.27 8.85
CA ALA A 191 -23.54 -8.19 8.34
C ALA A 191 -23.03 -6.75 8.34
N ALA A 192 -23.86 -5.77 7.93
CA ALA A 192 -23.51 -4.36 8.01
C ALA A 192 -23.24 -3.90 9.46
N ALA A 193 -24.09 -4.29 10.42
CA ALA A 193 -23.89 -3.98 11.83
C ALA A 193 -22.56 -4.55 12.36
N ASN A 194 -22.21 -5.78 12.01
CA ASN A 194 -20.96 -6.41 12.41
C ASN A 194 -19.72 -5.66 11.88
N ARG A 195 -19.78 -5.13 10.65
CA ARG A 195 -18.71 -4.31 10.07
C ARG A 195 -18.51 -3.01 10.83
N GLY A 196 -19.61 -2.29 11.14
CA GLY A 196 -19.54 -1.09 11.97
C GLY A 196 -19.01 -1.39 13.39
N LYS A 197 -19.49 -2.48 14.02
CA LYS A 197 -19.04 -2.93 15.33
C LYS A 197 -17.53 -3.20 15.34
N TYR A 198 -17.00 -3.90 14.33
CA TYR A 198 -15.57 -4.17 14.21
C TYR A 198 -14.74 -2.87 14.21
N VAL A 199 -15.16 -1.85 13.47
CA VAL A 199 -14.46 -0.55 13.43
C VAL A 199 -14.47 0.14 14.80
N VAL A 200 -15.62 0.13 15.50
CA VAL A 200 -15.74 0.77 16.82
C VAL A 200 -14.94 0.03 17.89
N GLU A 201 -14.86 -1.29 17.82
CA GLU A 201 -14.14 -2.11 18.81
C GLU A 201 -12.63 -2.16 18.55
N ASN A 202 -12.19 -2.29 17.30
CA ASN A 202 -10.80 -2.59 16.97
C ASN A 202 -10.05 -1.39 16.35
N LEU A 203 -10.76 -0.50 15.65
CA LEU A 203 -10.20 0.60 14.85
C LEU A 203 -10.58 1.98 15.40
N GLN A 204 -10.67 2.07 16.73
CA GLN A 204 -10.88 3.31 17.47
C GLN A 204 -9.91 4.41 17.04
N ARG A 205 -10.36 5.67 17.16
CA ARG A 205 -9.67 6.91 16.75
C ARG A 205 -9.47 7.07 15.24
N SER A 206 -9.91 6.11 14.42
CA SER A 206 -9.92 6.31 12.97
C SER A 206 -10.99 7.34 12.55
N PRO A 207 -10.78 8.06 11.43
CA PRO A 207 -11.80 8.92 10.82
C PRO A 207 -13.10 8.19 10.43
N ALA A 208 -13.13 6.85 10.45
CA ALA A 208 -14.28 6.05 10.06
C ALA A 208 -15.20 5.67 11.21
N VAL A 209 -14.80 5.88 12.47
CA VAL A 209 -15.65 5.66 13.65
C VAL A 209 -17.03 6.35 13.55
N PRO A 210 -17.17 7.62 13.15
CA PRO A 210 -18.50 8.23 13.04
C PRO A 210 -19.40 7.52 12.00
N ASP A 211 -18.86 7.16 10.85
CA ASP A 211 -19.60 6.39 9.84
C ASP A 211 -19.97 4.99 10.37
N ALA A 212 -19.08 4.35 11.15
CA ALA A 212 -19.33 3.05 11.76
C ALA A 212 -20.50 3.09 12.75
N LEU A 213 -20.57 4.13 13.58
CA LEU A 213 -21.68 4.35 14.51
C LEU A 213 -22.99 4.59 13.74
N ALA A 214 -22.96 5.33 12.64
CA ALA A 214 -24.12 5.54 11.79
C ALA A 214 -24.59 4.25 11.08
N VAL A 215 -23.65 3.43 10.61
CA VAL A 215 -23.90 2.07 10.10
C VAL A 215 -24.59 1.23 11.16
N MET A 216 -24.07 1.18 12.39
CA MET A 216 -24.65 0.42 13.49
C MET A 216 -26.06 0.90 13.83
N ALA A 217 -26.26 2.21 14.02
CA ALA A 217 -27.57 2.81 14.29
C ALA A 217 -28.60 2.40 13.22
N GLN A 218 -28.27 2.61 11.95
CA GLN A 218 -29.17 2.30 10.85
C GLN A 218 -29.47 0.80 10.72
N ALA A 219 -28.45 -0.06 10.90
CA ALA A 219 -28.59 -1.50 10.77
C ALA A 219 -29.43 -2.08 11.92
N TYR A 220 -29.16 -1.68 13.16
CA TYR A 220 -29.93 -2.13 14.32
C TYR A 220 -31.40 -1.69 14.24
N HIS A 221 -31.67 -0.47 13.81
CA HIS A 221 -33.05 -0.01 13.58
C HIS A 221 -33.78 -0.89 12.55
N LEU A 222 -33.12 -1.26 11.45
CA LEU A 222 -33.72 -2.13 10.43
C LEU A 222 -33.96 -3.57 10.90
N LEU A 223 -33.23 -4.01 11.93
CA LEU A 223 -33.40 -5.30 12.57
C LEU A 223 -34.42 -5.27 13.71
N GLY A 224 -35.01 -4.10 14.03
CA GLY A 224 -35.90 -3.92 15.18
C GLY A 224 -35.19 -3.95 16.54
N MET A 225 -33.87 -3.71 16.55
CA MET A 225 -33.03 -3.67 17.76
C MET A 225 -32.89 -2.24 18.28
N ASP A 226 -34.00 -1.65 18.73
CA ASP A 226 -34.09 -0.21 19.02
C ASP A 226 -33.13 0.25 20.13
N GLU A 227 -32.91 -0.56 21.17
CA GLU A 227 -31.98 -0.21 22.25
C GLU A 227 -30.54 -0.04 21.73
N LEU A 228 -30.06 -1.00 20.94
CA LEU A 228 -28.73 -0.96 20.35
C LEU A 228 -28.59 0.19 19.34
N SER A 229 -29.65 0.41 18.54
CA SER A 229 -29.73 1.55 17.63
C SER A 229 -29.58 2.87 18.38
N ASN A 230 -30.40 3.09 19.41
CA ASN A 230 -30.41 4.31 20.20
C ASN A 230 -29.08 4.55 20.94
N ASN A 231 -28.43 3.48 21.42
CA ASN A 231 -27.12 3.59 22.04
C ASN A 231 -26.05 4.05 21.04
N ALA A 232 -26.04 3.50 19.82
CA ALA A 232 -25.14 3.95 18.76
C ALA A 232 -25.39 5.42 18.37
N VAL A 233 -26.67 5.83 18.27
CA VAL A 233 -27.06 7.22 18.00
C VAL A 233 -26.55 8.16 19.10
N LYS A 234 -26.75 7.82 20.38
CA LYS A 234 -26.28 8.66 21.50
C LYS A 234 -24.77 8.88 21.46
N VAL A 235 -24.00 7.82 21.20
CA VAL A 235 -22.53 7.92 21.09
C VAL A 235 -22.13 8.79 19.88
N LEU A 236 -22.82 8.64 18.75
CA LEU A 236 -22.60 9.46 17.56
C LEU A 236 -22.92 10.94 17.82
N GLN A 237 -24.06 11.25 18.42
CA GLN A 237 -24.49 12.60 18.78
C GLN A 237 -23.49 13.28 19.71
N HIS A 238 -23.04 12.56 20.75
CA HIS A 238 -22.16 13.12 21.76
C HIS A 238 -20.76 13.44 21.21
N ASN A 239 -20.18 12.51 20.43
CA ASN A 239 -18.79 12.64 19.97
C ASN A 239 -18.65 13.30 18.58
N TYR A 240 -19.69 13.19 17.74
CA TYR A 240 -19.66 13.62 16.34
C TYR A 240 -20.95 14.35 15.93
N PRO A 241 -21.32 15.45 16.60
CA PRO A 241 -22.59 16.15 16.37
C PRO A 241 -22.73 16.77 14.96
N LYS A 242 -21.64 16.86 14.20
CA LYS A 242 -21.61 17.39 12.82
C LYS A 242 -21.75 16.30 11.75
N HIS A 243 -22.03 15.05 12.13
CA HIS A 243 -22.11 13.95 11.19
C HIS A 243 -23.30 14.14 10.21
N PRO A 244 -23.15 13.84 8.90
CA PRO A 244 -24.19 14.13 7.89
C PRO A 244 -25.54 13.43 8.10
N THR A 245 -25.57 12.36 8.89
CA THR A 245 -26.81 11.61 9.19
C THR A 245 -27.60 12.22 10.33
N LEU A 246 -27.06 13.20 11.05
CA LEU A 246 -27.76 13.92 12.11
C LEU A 246 -28.45 15.14 11.52
N GLY A 247 -29.73 15.31 11.85
CA GLY A 247 -30.51 16.51 11.52
C GLY A 247 -30.06 17.74 12.31
N LYS A 248 -30.67 18.89 12.03
CA LYS A 248 -30.36 20.15 12.74
C LYS A 248 -30.64 20.06 14.24
N ASP A 249 -31.62 19.26 14.61
CA ASP A 249 -32.04 19.04 16.00
C ASP A 249 -31.20 17.97 16.70
N GLY A 250 -30.21 17.40 16.00
CA GLY A 250 -29.34 16.32 16.48
C GLY A 250 -29.92 14.93 16.27
N ASP A 251 -31.17 14.79 15.84
CA ASP A 251 -31.83 13.50 15.62
C ASP A 251 -31.23 12.72 14.44
N PHE A 252 -31.13 11.40 14.59
CA PHE A 252 -30.63 10.54 13.53
C PHE A 252 -31.68 10.35 12.42
N ASN A 253 -31.29 10.64 11.18
CA ASN A 253 -32.16 10.45 10.02
C ASN A 253 -32.14 8.99 9.54
N PHE A 254 -33.11 8.18 9.98
CA PHE A 254 -33.26 6.78 9.51
C PHE A 254 -33.73 6.63 8.06
N GLN A 255 -34.09 7.74 7.39
CA GLN A 255 -34.38 7.79 5.95
C GLN A 255 -33.16 8.19 5.11
N PHE A 256 -31.99 8.36 5.74
CA PHE A 256 -30.77 8.74 5.06
C PHE A 256 -30.43 7.77 3.91
N GLY A 257 -30.29 8.32 2.69
CA GLY A 257 -30.03 7.54 1.48
C GLY A 257 -31.22 6.75 0.90
N ARG A 258 -32.40 6.74 1.56
CA ARG A 258 -33.62 6.10 1.04
C ARG A 258 -34.55 7.05 0.28
N ASP A 259 -34.44 8.35 0.54
CA ASP A 259 -35.53 9.30 0.31
C ASP A 259 -35.65 9.88 -1.10
N GLN A 260 -35.29 9.12 -2.15
CA GLN A 260 -35.70 9.51 -3.51
C GLN A 260 -36.68 8.51 -4.10
N LYS A 261 -37.86 9.06 -4.45
CA LYS A 261 -38.94 8.36 -5.15
C LYS A 261 -38.38 7.66 -6.39
N ARG A 262 -38.80 6.41 -6.58
CA ARG A 262 -38.46 5.61 -7.77
C ARG A 262 -38.90 6.36 -9.02
N SER A 263 -37.98 6.68 -9.91
CA SER A 263 -38.32 7.20 -11.23
C SER A 263 -39.13 6.16 -12.00
N TRP A 264 -40.09 6.61 -12.80
CA TRP A 264 -40.85 5.75 -13.70
C TRP A 264 -39.94 4.99 -14.68
N ILE A 265 -38.79 5.57 -15.02
CA ILE A 265 -37.74 4.98 -15.87
C ILE A 265 -37.17 3.70 -15.25
N ASN A 266 -37.08 3.63 -13.92
CA ASN A 266 -36.59 2.45 -13.20
C ASN A 266 -37.50 1.23 -13.41
N TYR A 267 -38.82 1.44 -13.44
CA TYR A 267 -39.79 0.37 -13.73
C TYR A 267 -39.73 -0.09 -15.18
N LEU A 268 -39.68 0.85 -16.13
CA LEU A 268 -39.64 0.52 -17.56
C LEU A 268 -38.36 -0.21 -17.97
N THR A 269 -37.26 0.10 -17.29
CA THR A 269 -35.96 -0.49 -17.61
C THR A 269 -35.61 -1.67 -16.72
N LEU A 270 -36.53 -2.11 -15.85
CA LEU A 270 -36.29 -3.14 -14.84
C LEU A 270 -35.01 -2.88 -14.00
N GLY A 271 -34.67 -1.60 -13.80
CA GLY A 271 -33.46 -1.16 -13.10
C GLY A 271 -32.15 -1.22 -13.89
N LEU A 272 -32.18 -1.37 -15.23
CA LEU A 272 -30.97 -1.36 -16.08
C LEU A 272 -30.21 -0.03 -16.03
N PHE A 273 -30.92 1.10 -15.94
CA PHE A 273 -30.30 2.43 -16.03
C PHE A 273 -30.27 3.20 -14.70
N GLU A 274 -31.17 2.88 -13.75
CA GLU A 274 -31.22 3.53 -12.43
C GLU A 274 -30.98 2.53 -11.30
N LYS A 275 -29.81 2.62 -10.65
CA LYS A 275 -29.47 1.77 -9.50
C LYS A 275 -30.38 2.09 -8.30
N ARG A 276 -30.88 1.06 -7.60
CA ARG A 276 -31.58 1.22 -6.31
C ARG A 276 -30.70 2.02 -5.35
N LYS A 277 -31.29 3.04 -4.72
CA LYS A 277 -30.63 3.78 -3.64
C LYS A 277 -30.69 2.98 -2.35
N TYR A 278 -29.60 3.04 -1.59
CA TYR A 278 -29.40 2.36 -0.32
C TYR A 278 -28.69 3.33 0.63
N PRO A 279 -28.87 3.19 1.96
CA PRO A 279 -28.08 3.95 2.92
C PRO A 279 -26.59 3.74 2.65
N SER A 280 -25.85 4.83 2.46
CA SER A 280 -24.41 4.82 2.21
C SER A 280 -23.77 5.89 3.06
N PHE A 281 -22.85 5.48 3.93
CA PHE A 281 -22.19 6.36 4.90
C PHE A 281 -20.79 6.72 4.42
N ASP A 282 -20.52 8.02 4.32
CA ASP A 282 -19.21 8.56 3.96
C ASP A 282 -19.09 10.01 4.47
N SER A 283 -18.41 10.16 5.61
CA SER A 283 -18.12 11.46 6.22
C SER A 283 -16.64 11.83 6.10
N ARG A 284 -15.91 11.27 5.11
CA ARG A 284 -14.48 11.54 4.91
C ARG A 284 -14.17 13.04 4.77
N LYS A 285 -15.02 13.81 4.07
CA LYS A 285 -14.83 15.25 3.93
C LYS A 285 -14.84 16.00 5.25
N GLN A 286 -15.57 15.52 6.27
CA GLN A 286 -15.62 16.13 7.59
C GLN A 286 -14.52 15.63 8.52
N TYR A 287 -14.27 14.32 8.54
CA TYR A 287 -13.46 13.69 9.60
C TYR A 287 -12.11 13.16 9.13
N ASN A 288 -11.86 13.11 7.81
CA ASN A 288 -10.59 12.66 7.26
C ASN A 288 -9.81 13.84 6.65
N PRO A 289 -8.70 14.28 7.27
CA PRO A 289 -7.89 15.39 6.78
C PRO A 289 -7.38 15.22 5.35
N PHE A 290 -7.11 13.99 4.90
CA PHE A 290 -6.65 13.68 3.54
C PHE A 290 -7.71 13.98 2.47
N TYR A 291 -8.99 14.06 2.86
CA TYR A 291 -10.13 14.31 1.96
C TYR A 291 -10.85 15.64 2.29
N SER A 292 -10.31 16.42 3.22
CA SER A 292 -10.82 17.74 3.56
C SER A 292 -10.33 18.76 2.52
N ASP A 293 -11.03 19.89 2.36
CA ASP A 293 -10.69 20.95 1.40
C ASP A 293 -9.28 21.55 1.60
N LYS A 294 -8.61 21.25 2.73
CA LYS A 294 -7.22 21.64 3.04
C LYS A 294 -6.16 20.61 2.64
N GLY A 295 -6.57 19.43 2.14
CA GLY A 295 -5.76 18.40 1.49
C GLY A 295 -4.36 18.15 2.10
N LEU A 296 -4.27 17.35 3.16
CA LEU A 296 -2.97 16.76 3.51
C LEU A 296 -2.66 15.66 2.50
N GLU A 297 -1.43 15.61 1.99
CA GLU A 297 -0.99 14.51 1.11
C GLU A 297 -0.81 13.23 1.93
N PRO A 298 -1.21 12.05 1.41
CA PRO A 298 -0.90 10.77 2.03
C PRO A 298 0.63 10.61 2.16
N PRO A 299 1.13 9.83 3.15
CA PRO A 299 2.56 9.59 3.27
C PRO A 299 3.13 9.06 1.95
N GLN A 300 4.05 9.83 1.38
CA GLN A 300 4.62 9.60 0.05
C GLN A 300 5.44 8.31 0.01
N ARG A 301 5.59 7.73 -1.20
CA ARG A 301 6.65 6.76 -1.52
C ARG A 301 7.99 7.52 -1.55
N GLY A 302 8.54 7.90 -0.40
CA GLY A 302 9.93 8.35 -0.31
C GLY A 302 10.84 7.20 -0.72
#